data_AF-A0A0D2EUS1-F1
#
_entry.id   AF-A0A0D2EUS1-F1
#
_cell.length_a   1.000
_cell.length_b   1.000
_cell.length_c   1.000
_cell.angle_alpha   90.00
_cell.angle_beta   90.00
_cell.angle_gamma   90.00
#
_symmetry.space_group_name_H-M   'P 1'
#
loop_
_entity.id
_entity.type
_entity.pdbx_description
1 polymer ?
#
loop_
_entity_poly.entity_id
_entity_poly.type
_entity_poly.pdbx_seq_one_letter_code
_entity_poly.pdbx_strand_id
1 'polypeptide(L)'
;MRITTSSWKRRLWTFQEGVMSRDLYFLFADGLKNIEDLEVLYSAAAAESVIAAPARSFYTNLLRPRGFRRRADAEFVSSVYRAVQWRTTSRLSDETLALGLILNVNDARLADFHGDERMELLLRNLPEIPAGLIFMPGQRLKNSPFRWAPRTWMIGDNPRYPDPFVNPISTYLPTGYSMTLAQSVLTDRGLLVRYPGYRLRGARSIRFDFDFPTDLTLRRWYQVRRLFPGIVTDLTLEKKQSIKLGIICCRPNAGVLPEIAVLVFIEGESNGTLHSRWLDLVRINLLDQDDDILRAQKRFMAENAQCVPGETLSPEQLWTVD
;
A
#
# COMPACT_ATOMS: atom_id res chain seq x y z
N MET A 1 -2.03 17.41 21.08
CA MET A 1 -3.23 17.10 20.26
C MET A 1 -3.67 18.18 19.27
N ARG A 2 -3.72 19.46 19.65
CA ARG A 2 -4.29 20.53 18.79
C ARG A 2 -3.60 20.72 17.43
N ILE A 3 -2.30 20.45 17.33
CA ILE A 3 -1.54 20.57 16.06
C ILE A 3 -2.06 19.57 15.02
N THR A 4 -2.21 18.29 15.40
CA THR A 4 -2.60 17.22 14.46
C THR A 4 -4.07 17.29 14.03
N THR A 5 -4.90 18.01 14.77
CA THR A 5 -6.31 18.25 14.41
C THR A 5 -6.54 19.62 13.76
N SER A 6 -5.52 20.48 13.69
CA SER A 6 -5.61 21.81 13.11
C SER A 6 -5.58 21.81 11.57
N SER A 7 -5.93 22.96 10.98
CA SER A 7 -5.81 23.19 9.53
C SER A 7 -4.37 23.07 9.01
N TRP A 8 -3.36 23.26 9.86
CA TRP A 8 -1.95 23.06 9.51
C TRP A 8 -1.67 21.63 9.05
N LYS A 9 -2.35 20.63 9.62
CA LYS A 9 -2.18 19.21 9.26
C LYS A 9 -2.84 18.85 7.91
N ARG A 10 -3.68 19.73 7.34
CA ARG A 10 -4.42 19.47 6.10
C ARG A 10 -3.77 20.02 4.83
N ARG A 11 -2.75 20.88 4.92
CA ARG A 11 -2.14 21.51 3.74
C ARG A 11 -0.82 20.83 3.40
N LEU A 12 -0.53 20.59 2.12
CA LEU A 12 0.72 19.96 1.72
C LEU A 12 1.94 20.84 2.00
N TRP A 13 1.88 22.13 1.63
CA TRP A 13 3.01 23.05 1.77
C TRP A 13 3.45 23.26 3.23
N THR A 14 2.51 23.30 4.18
CA THR A 14 2.86 23.40 5.61
C THR A 14 3.55 22.14 6.14
N PHE A 15 3.32 20.98 5.50
CA PHE A 15 4.06 19.76 5.81
C PHE A 15 5.51 19.88 5.40
N GLN A 16 5.72 20.29 4.15
CA GLN A 16 7.04 20.50 3.58
C GLN A 16 7.83 21.48 4.43
N GLU A 17 7.25 22.64 4.77
CA GLU A 17 7.87 23.61 5.68
C GLU A 17 8.21 23.01 7.05
N GLY A 18 7.28 22.24 7.63
CA GLY A 18 7.49 21.60 8.93
C GLY A 18 8.62 20.58 8.93
N VAL A 19 8.74 19.76 7.88
CA VAL A 19 9.80 18.75 7.73
C VAL A 19 11.16 19.40 7.43
N MET A 20 11.15 20.48 6.64
CA MET A 20 12.38 21.17 6.22
C MET A 20 12.87 22.20 7.26
N SER A 21 12.09 22.52 8.28
CA SER A 21 12.48 23.51 9.28
C SER A 21 13.58 22.99 10.19
N ARG A 22 14.54 23.86 10.53
CA ARG A 22 15.51 23.60 11.60
C ARG A 22 14.86 23.63 12.97
N ASP A 23 13.98 24.63 13.17
CA ASP A 23 13.28 24.88 14.42
C ASP A 23 11.78 25.09 14.11
N LEU A 24 10.89 24.30 14.69
CA LEU A 24 9.46 24.36 14.38
C LEU A 24 8.67 24.81 15.61
N TYR A 25 8.05 26.00 15.50
CA TYR A 25 7.26 26.61 16.56
C TYR A 25 5.78 26.69 16.17
N PHE A 26 4.91 26.47 17.15
CA PHE A 26 3.47 26.67 17.02
C PHE A 26 3.01 27.74 18.03
N LEU A 27 2.21 28.69 17.56
CA LEU A 27 1.59 29.70 18.41
C LEU A 27 0.31 29.15 19.04
N PHE A 28 0.29 29.09 20.37
CA PHE A 28 -0.88 28.78 21.18
C PHE A 28 -1.35 30.03 21.93
N ALA A 29 -2.51 29.95 22.57
CA ALA A 29 -3.07 31.05 23.36
C ALA A 29 -2.16 31.46 24.54
N ASP A 30 -1.37 30.52 25.06
CA ASP A 30 -0.39 30.71 26.14
C ASP A 30 1.03 30.97 25.63
N GLY A 31 1.20 31.22 24.32
CA GLY A 31 2.47 31.62 23.71
C GLY A 31 3.03 30.63 22.68
N LEU A 32 4.25 30.91 22.24
CA LEU A 32 4.98 30.06 21.29
C LEU A 32 5.51 28.81 22.00
N LYS A 33 5.33 27.65 21.39
CA LYS A 33 5.90 26.37 21.85
C LYS A 33 6.75 25.76 20.75
N ASN A 34 7.97 25.35 21.06
CA ASN A 34 8.76 24.52 20.16
C ASN A 34 8.17 23.12 20.14
N ILE A 35 8.13 22.47 18.97
CA ILE A 35 7.66 21.10 18.86
C ILE A 35 8.49 20.11 19.69
N GLU A 36 9.77 20.38 19.92
CA GLU A 36 10.66 19.55 20.74
C GLU A 36 10.25 19.52 22.21
N ASP A 37 9.77 20.65 22.73
CA ASP A 37 9.29 20.77 24.12
C ASP A 37 8.01 19.96 24.36
N LEU A 38 7.25 19.66 23.30
CA LEU A 38 5.99 18.95 23.40
C LEU A 38 6.15 17.44 23.63
N GLU A 39 7.32 16.86 23.34
CA GLU A 39 7.59 15.44 23.54
C GLU A 39 7.51 15.04 25.02
N VAL A 40 7.94 15.93 25.91
CA VAL A 40 7.89 15.73 27.37
C VAL A 40 6.44 15.58 27.86
N LEU A 41 5.49 16.20 27.16
CA LEU A 41 4.06 16.14 27.49
C LEU A 41 3.38 14.87 26.96
N TYR A 42 4.07 14.02 26.20
CA TYR A 42 3.46 12.85 25.57
C TYR A 42 2.84 11.87 26.56
N SER A 43 3.57 11.50 27.63
CA SER A 43 3.10 10.47 28.58
C SER A 43 1.76 10.84 29.21
N ALA A 44 1.59 12.11 29.60
CA ALA A 44 0.32 12.62 30.11
C ALA A 44 -0.76 12.60 29.01
N ALA A 45 -0.45 13.10 27.81
CA ALA A 45 -1.40 13.11 26.70
C ALA A 45 -1.83 11.71 26.25
N ALA A 46 -0.96 10.71 26.35
CA ALA A 46 -1.23 9.33 25.97
C ALA A 46 -2.20 8.62 26.92
N ALA A 47 -2.18 8.97 28.20
CA ALA A 47 -3.15 8.47 29.17
C ALA A 47 -4.57 9.01 28.90
N GLU A 48 -4.67 10.20 28.30
CA GLU A 48 -5.94 10.91 28.12
C GLU A 48 -6.50 10.83 26.69
N SER A 49 -5.71 10.39 25.71
CA SER A 49 -6.08 10.56 24.31
C SER A 49 -5.56 9.47 23.37
N VAL A 50 -6.49 8.81 22.68
CA VAL A 50 -6.19 7.80 21.64
C VAL A 50 -5.43 8.38 20.44
N ILE A 51 -5.53 9.68 20.21
CA ILE A 51 -4.84 10.36 19.11
C ILE A 51 -3.39 10.72 19.47
N ALA A 52 -2.98 10.59 20.73
CA ALA A 52 -1.62 10.89 21.17
C ALA A 52 -0.58 10.01 20.47
N ALA A 53 -0.80 8.70 20.40
CA ALA A 53 0.15 7.78 19.77
C ALA A 53 0.38 8.08 18.27
N PRO A 54 -0.68 8.25 17.44
CA PRO A 54 -0.51 8.72 16.06
C PRO A 54 0.19 10.08 15.95
N ALA A 55 -0.10 11.00 16.87
CA ALA A 55 0.53 12.32 16.88
C ALA A 55 2.03 12.24 17.21
N ARG A 56 2.41 11.41 18.17
CA ARG A 56 3.82 11.15 18.50
C ARG A 56 4.55 10.51 17.34
N SER A 57 3.98 9.47 16.73
CA SER A 57 4.57 8.81 15.55
C SER A 57 4.81 9.82 14.41
N PHE A 58 3.81 10.68 14.14
CA PHE A 58 3.96 11.76 13.16
C PHE A 58 5.09 12.74 13.53
N TYR A 59 5.21 13.12 14.80
CA TYR A 59 6.31 13.97 15.27
C TYR A 59 7.69 13.26 15.15
N THR A 60 7.85 12.09 15.77
CA THR A 60 9.12 11.37 15.86
C THR A 60 9.67 10.94 14.51
N ASN A 61 8.78 10.62 13.57
CA ASN A 61 9.14 10.08 12.27
C ASN A 61 9.25 11.14 11.18
N LEU A 62 8.74 12.37 11.36
CA LEU A 62 8.70 13.34 10.26
C LEU A 62 9.10 14.76 10.64
N LEU A 63 8.72 15.23 11.82
CA LEU A 63 8.93 16.64 12.18
C LEU A 63 10.10 16.87 13.12
N ARG A 64 10.53 15.85 13.86
CA ARG A 64 11.67 15.98 14.76
C ARG A 64 12.91 16.35 13.94
N PRO A 65 13.55 17.51 14.19
CA PRO A 65 14.78 17.90 13.50
C PRO A 65 15.86 16.85 13.76
N ARG A 66 16.13 16.02 12.77
CA ARG A 66 17.34 15.20 12.71
C ARG A 66 18.14 15.84 11.60
N GLY A 67 19.35 16.32 11.89
CA GLY A 67 20.17 17.08 10.93
C GLY A 67 20.00 16.54 9.51
N PHE A 68 19.70 17.46 8.56
CA PHE A 68 19.03 17.38 7.24
C PHE A 68 19.42 16.24 6.24
N ARG A 69 19.99 15.12 6.69
CA ARG A 69 20.46 14.00 5.88
C ARG A 69 19.77 12.70 6.28
N ARG A 70 18.44 12.71 6.32
CA ARG A 70 17.71 11.45 6.41
C ARG A 70 17.71 10.79 5.03
N ARG A 71 18.26 9.58 4.95
CA ARG A 71 18.11 8.72 3.77
C ARG A 71 16.62 8.40 3.62
N ALA A 72 16.09 8.47 2.39
CA ALA A 72 14.73 8.02 2.10
C ALA A 72 14.67 6.50 2.04
N ASP A 73 14.75 5.87 3.21
CA ASP A 73 14.47 4.45 3.40
C ASP A 73 12.96 4.15 3.32
N ALA A 74 12.60 2.87 3.21
CA ALA A 74 11.20 2.47 3.08
C ALA A 74 10.33 2.89 4.29
N GLU A 75 10.86 2.93 5.50
CA GLU A 75 10.10 3.34 6.69
C GLU A 75 9.75 4.84 6.65
N PHE A 76 10.72 5.67 6.26
CA PHE A 76 10.52 7.09 6.09
C PHE A 76 9.55 7.38 4.94
N VAL A 77 9.71 6.73 3.78
CA VAL A 77 8.78 6.88 2.66
C VAL A 77 7.35 6.48 3.07
N SER A 78 7.20 5.38 3.81
CA SER A 78 5.90 4.95 4.36
C SER A 78 5.30 5.99 5.31
N SER A 79 6.15 6.60 6.15
CA SER A 79 5.72 7.67 7.06
C SER A 79 5.28 8.92 6.31
N VAL A 80 6.00 9.30 5.25
CA VAL A 80 5.66 10.43 4.38
C VAL A 80 4.34 10.17 3.68
N TYR A 81 4.15 8.99 3.08
CA TYR A 81 2.86 8.59 2.49
C TYR A 81 1.71 8.75 3.49
N ARG A 82 1.84 8.17 4.69
CA ARG A 82 0.81 8.27 5.74
C ARG A 82 0.52 9.71 6.16
N ALA A 83 1.50 10.60 6.05
CA ALA A 83 1.37 12.00 6.42
C ALA A 83 0.77 12.89 5.33
N VAL A 84 0.92 12.53 4.05
CA VAL A 84 0.36 13.28 2.91
C VAL A 84 -1.04 12.83 2.52
N GLN A 85 -1.45 11.60 2.85
CA GLN A 85 -2.73 11.03 2.41
C GLN A 85 -3.96 11.89 2.74
N TRP A 86 -3.94 12.64 3.85
CA TRP A 86 -5.06 13.50 4.28
C TRP A 86 -4.83 14.99 3.99
N ARG A 87 -3.86 15.31 3.13
CA ARG A 87 -3.51 16.69 2.78
C ARG A 87 -4.11 17.10 1.45
N THR A 88 -4.24 18.40 1.27
CA THR A 88 -4.72 19.03 0.04
C THR A 88 -3.76 20.11 -0.42
N THR A 89 -3.85 20.44 -1.71
CA THR A 89 -3.13 21.51 -2.37
C THR A 89 -4.06 22.16 -3.39
N SER A 90 -3.86 23.45 -3.67
CA SER A 90 -4.57 24.16 -4.74
C SER A 90 -4.10 23.73 -6.13
N ARG A 91 -2.89 23.17 -6.23
CA ARG A 91 -2.27 22.70 -7.48
C ARG A 91 -1.76 21.28 -7.28
N LEU A 92 -2.45 20.30 -7.88
CA LEU A 92 -2.07 18.89 -7.78
C LEU A 92 -0.67 18.62 -8.36
N SER A 93 -0.22 19.43 -9.33
CA SER A 93 1.14 19.38 -9.87
C SER A 93 2.23 19.55 -8.81
N ASP A 94 1.92 20.24 -7.71
CA ASP A 94 2.90 20.57 -6.68
C ASP A 94 3.16 19.39 -5.73
N GLU A 95 2.34 18.34 -5.80
CA GLU A 95 2.47 17.15 -4.95
C GLU A 95 3.86 16.52 -5.04
N THR A 96 4.25 16.16 -6.25
CA THR A 96 5.51 15.45 -6.54
C THR A 96 6.73 16.34 -6.31
N LEU A 97 6.61 17.65 -6.47
CA LEU A 97 7.68 18.60 -6.13
C LEU A 97 7.90 18.67 -4.62
N ALA A 98 6.81 18.79 -3.84
CA ALA A 98 6.90 18.79 -2.39
C ALA A 98 7.41 17.43 -1.86
N LEU A 99 6.94 16.32 -2.42
CA LEU A 99 7.44 14.98 -2.10
C LEU A 99 8.93 14.84 -2.43
N GLY A 100 9.38 15.33 -3.58
CA GLY A 100 10.79 15.32 -3.96
C GLY A 100 11.68 16.03 -2.94
N LEU A 101 11.25 17.19 -2.46
CA LEU A 101 11.97 17.93 -1.40
C LEU A 101 11.96 17.19 -0.05
N ILE A 102 10.80 16.69 0.38
CA ILE A 102 10.64 15.95 1.64
C ILE A 102 11.46 14.65 1.65
N LEU A 103 11.51 13.96 0.52
CA LEU A 103 12.21 12.69 0.33
C LEU A 103 13.67 12.87 -0.11
N ASN A 104 14.14 14.12 -0.20
CA ASN A 104 15.51 14.47 -0.60
C ASN A 104 15.90 13.85 -1.97
N VAL A 105 14.96 13.85 -2.92
CA VAL A 105 15.18 13.45 -4.31
C VAL A 105 15.68 14.67 -5.09
N ASN A 106 16.99 14.73 -5.29
CA ASN A 106 17.69 15.85 -5.94
C ASN A 106 17.78 15.68 -7.47
N ASP A 107 16.63 15.55 -8.15
CA ASP A 107 16.57 15.50 -9.61
C ASP A 107 15.90 16.77 -10.15
N ALA A 108 16.70 17.67 -10.73
CA ALA A 108 16.22 18.93 -11.29
C ALA A 108 15.14 18.73 -12.37
N ARG A 109 15.18 17.59 -13.08
CA ARG A 109 14.20 17.25 -14.13
C ARG A 109 12.78 17.10 -13.59
N LEU A 110 12.59 16.89 -12.27
CA LEU A 110 11.25 16.87 -11.67
C LEU A 110 10.45 18.14 -11.97
N ALA A 111 11.12 19.30 -12.15
CA ALA A 111 10.45 20.54 -12.53
C ALA A 111 9.92 20.51 -13.98
N ASP A 112 10.61 19.79 -14.87
CA ASP A 112 10.36 19.79 -16.32
C ASP A 112 9.25 18.81 -16.73
N PHE A 113 9.14 17.66 -16.05
CA PHE A 113 8.09 16.67 -16.31
C PHE A 113 6.75 17.08 -15.72
N HIS A 114 5.64 16.46 -16.13
CA HIS A 114 4.30 16.72 -15.59
C HIS A 114 3.49 15.44 -15.37
N GLY A 115 2.47 15.51 -14.51
CA GLY A 115 1.50 14.41 -14.32
C GLY A 115 2.16 13.08 -13.94
N ASP A 116 1.79 12.02 -14.66
CA ASP A 116 2.24 10.65 -14.42
C ASP A 116 3.76 10.53 -14.58
N GLU A 117 4.35 11.15 -15.62
CA GLU A 117 5.79 11.09 -15.88
C GLU A 117 6.63 11.66 -14.73
N ARG A 118 6.14 12.71 -14.07
CA ARG A 118 6.81 13.30 -12.91
C ARG A 118 6.76 12.36 -11.69
N MET A 119 5.64 11.68 -11.48
CA MET A 119 5.52 10.67 -10.41
C MET A 119 6.40 9.45 -10.70
N GLU A 120 6.45 8.99 -11.95
CA GLU A 120 7.35 7.92 -12.38
C GLU A 120 8.81 8.30 -12.14
N LEU A 121 9.22 9.53 -12.50
CA LEU A 121 10.56 10.03 -12.26
C LEU A 121 10.89 10.12 -10.75
N LEU A 122 9.93 10.56 -9.93
CA LEU A 122 10.08 10.57 -8.47
C LEU A 122 10.35 9.15 -7.95
N LEU A 123 9.51 8.18 -8.32
CA LEU A 123 9.62 6.78 -7.89
C LEU A 123 10.94 6.14 -8.34
N ARG A 124 11.40 6.42 -9.57
CA ARG A 124 12.69 5.94 -10.10
C ARG A 124 13.89 6.43 -9.30
N ASN A 125 13.80 7.65 -8.76
CA ASN A 125 14.88 8.27 -8.01
C ASN A 125 14.78 8.03 -6.48
N LEU A 126 13.77 7.29 -6.00
CA LEU A 126 13.73 6.87 -4.60
C LEU A 126 14.79 5.80 -4.35
N PRO A 127 15.62 5.95 -3.29
CA PRO A 127 16.59 4.92 -2.92
C PRO A 127 15.93 3.59 -2.57
N GLU A 128 14.79 3.64 -1.88
CA GLU A 128 14.00 2.49 -1.47
C GLU A 128 12.51 2.79 -1.65
N ILE A 129 11.78 1.79 -2.15
CA ILE A 129 10.33 1.86 -2.34
C ILE A 129 9.68 0.93 -1.31
N PRO A 130 8.70 1.38 -0.50
CA PRO A 130 7.97 0.48 0.37
C PRO A 130 7.14 -0.51 -0.44
N ALA A 131 7.29 -1.81 -0.17
CA ALA A 131 6.52 -2.86 -0.83
C ALA A 131 5.00 -2.66 -0.66
N GLY A 132 4.59 -2.04 0.46
CA GLY A 132 3.21 -1.72 0.79
C GLY A 132 2.52 -0.76 -0.20
N LEU A 133 3.26 -0.04 -1.05
CA LEU A 133 2.67 0.90 -2.00
C LEU A 133 1.72 0.25 -3.00
N ILE A 134 1.90 -1.02 -3.35
CA ILE A 134 0.99 -1.75 -4.27
C ILE A 134 -0.43 -1.89 -3.72
N PHE A 135 -0.59 -1.78 -2.41
CA PHE A 135 -1.86 -1.89 -1.69
C PHE A 135 -2.59 -0.55 -1.55
N MET A 136 -1.98 0.55 -2.00
CA MET A 136 -2.54 1.88 -1.79
C MET A 136 -3.78 2.11 -2.65
N PRO A 137 -4.80 2.85 -2.19
CA PRO A 137 -5.95 3.25 -3.00
C PRO A 137 -5.59 4.06 -4.24
N GLY A 138 -6.63 4.44 -4.97
CA GLY A 138 -6.56 5.51 -5.97
C GLY A 138 -6.29 5.02 -7.38
N GLN A 139 -6.37 5.95 -8.31
CA GLN A 139 -6.02 5.68 -9.70
C GLN A 139 -4.54 5.32 -9.80
N ARG A 140 -4.22 4.36 -10.67
CA ARG A 140 -2.86 3.92 -10.95
C ARG A 140 -2.22 4.71 -12.08
N LEU A 141 -0.89 4.82 -12.04
CA LEU A 141 -0.13 5.29 -13.20
C LEU A 141 -0.44 4.39 -14.41
N LYS A 142 -0.43 4.97 -15.61
CA LYS A 142 -0.86 4.27 -16.82
C LYS A 142 0.26 3.51 -17.51
N ASN A 143 1.49 3.96 -17.32
CA ASN A 143 2.64 3.45 -18.05
C ASN A 143 3.32 2.32 -17.29
N SER A 144 3.69 1.27 -18.01
CA SER A 144 4.59 0.24 -17.52
C SER A 144 6.00 0.83 -17.31
N PRO A 145 6.76 0.45 -16.28
CA PRO A 145 6.49 -0.60 -15.29
C PRO A 145 5.89 -0.09 -13.95
N PHE A 146 5.04 0.95 -13.98
CA PHE A 146 4.53 1.62 -12.77
C PHE A 146 3.03 1.46 -12.53
N ARG A 147 2.34 0.52 -13.20
CA ARG A 147 0.88 0.41 -13.12
C ARG A 147 0.37 -0.05 -11.73
N TRP A 148 1.28 -0.39 -10.81
CA TRP A 148 1.05 -0.75 -9.42
C TRP A 148 0.99 0.47 -8.52
N ALA A 149 1.63 1.57 -8.93
CA ALA A 149 1.81 2.75 -8.11
C ALA A 149 0.61 3.71 -8.23
N PRO A 150 0.18 4.34 -7.13
CA PRO A 150 -0.86 5.36 -7.17
C PRO A 150 -0.37 6.63 -7.88
N ARG A 151 -1.24 7.27 -8.66
CA ARG A 151 -0.95 8.55 -9.37
C ARG A 151 -0.70 9.72 -8.42
N THR A 152 -1.32 9.67 -7.25
CA THR A 152 -1.27 10.66 -6.19
C THR A 152 -1.24 9.92 -4.85
N TRP A 153 -0.51 10.45 -3.88
CA TRP A 153 -0.48 9.93 -2.51
C TRP A 153 -1.54 10.61 -1.64
N MET A 154 -2.12 11.74 -2.07
CA MET A 154 -3.18 12.51 -1.38
C MET A 154 -4.60 11.93 -1.60
N ILE A 155 -4.80 10.64 -1.32
CA ILE A 155 -6.05 9.94 -1.69
C ILE A 155 -7.15 10.03 -0.61
N GLY A 156 -6.79 10.35 0.63
CA GLY A 156 -7.74 10.52 1.74
C GLY A 156 -8.51 9.24 2.08
N ASP A 157 -7.81 8.11 2.22
CA ASP A 157 -8.44 6.82 2.55
C ASP A 157 -8.15 6.39 3.99
N ASN A 158 -9.10 5.65 4.56
CA ASN A 158 -9.00 5.14 5.92
C ASN A 158 -7.83 4.15 6.07
N PRO A 159 -7.25 4.06 7.28
CA PRO A 159 -6.24 3.04 7.57
C PRO A 159 -6.84 1.65 7.29
N ARG A 160 -6.13 0.89 6.47
CA ARG A 160 -6.58 -0.44 6.04
C ARG A 160 -6.07 -1.50 6.99
N TYR A 161 -6.86 -2.57 7.12
CA TYR A 161 -6.49 -3.72 7.91
C TYR A 161 -6.06 -4.87 6.99
N PRO A 162 -4.93 -5.54 7.27
CA PRO A 162 -3.84 -5.06 8.14
C PRO A 162 -3.12 -3.87 7.49
N ASP A 163 -2.28 -3.15 8.26
CA ASP A 163 -1.48 -2.05 7.72
C ASP A 163 -0.46 -2.59 6.70
N PRO A 164 -0.55 -2.23 5.41
CA PRO A 164 0.29 -2.80 4.35
C PRO A 164 1.76 -2.39 4.43
N PHE A 165 2.09 -1.36 5.20
CA PHE A 165 3.47 -0.96 5.47
C PHE A 165 4.07 -1.65 6.69
N VAL A 166 3.28 -2.46 7.42
CA VAL A 166 3.77 -3.34 8.49
C VAL A 166 3.84 -4.75 7.92
N ASN A 167 4.98 -5.11 7.33
CA ASN A 167 5.21 -6.48 6.87
C ASN A 167 5.82 -7.30 8.03
N PRO A 168 5.13 -8.29 8.61
CA PRO A 168 5.66 -9.08 9.73
C PRO A 168 6.92 -9.91 9.35
N ILE A 169 7.19 -10.11 8.05
CA ILE A 169 8.43 -10.75 7.58
C ILE A 169 9.61 -9.76 7.66
N SER A 170 9.35 -8.44 7.64
CA SER A 170 10.34 -7.36 7.70
C SER A 170 11.19 -7.37 8.97
N THR A 171 10.68 -7.87 10.11
CA THR A 171 11.42 -7.81 11.39
C THR A 171 12.64 -8.75 11.43
N TYR A 172 12.78 -9.65 10.46
CA TYR A 172 13.81 -10.69 10.45
C TYR A 172 14.84 -10.59 9.32
N LEU A 173 14.68 -9.66 8.36
CA LEU A 173 15.56 -9.56 7.20
C LEU A 173 16.50 -8.35 7.29
N PRO A 174 17.84 -8.53 7.16
CA PRO A 174 18.79 -7.43 7.07
C PRO A 174 18.51 -6.54 5.84
N THR A 175 18.42 -5.23 6.05
CA THR A 175 18.28 -4.24 4.98
C THR A 175 19.59 -4.11 4.18
N GLY A 176 19.51 -4.25 2.86
CA GLY A 176 20.65 -4.08 1.95
C GLY A 176 20.34 -4.51 0.52
N TYR A 177 21.11 -3.99 -0.44
CA TYR A 177 20.96 -4.10 -1.91
C TYR A 177 20.99 -5.52 -2.51
N SER A 178 20.88 -6.57 -1.70
CA SER A 178 20.68 -7.92 -2.22
C SER A 178 19.23 -8.09 -2.65
N MET A 179 18.99 -8.36 -3.94
CA MET A 179 17.67 -8.76 -4.45
C MET A 179 17.05 -9.92 -3.65
N THR A 180 17.88 -10.72 -2.99
CA THR A 180 17.46 -11.86 -2.16
C THR A 180 16.85 -11.40 -0.82
N LEU A 181 17.26 -10.26 -0.28
CA LEU A 181 16.89 -9.79 1.07
C LEU A 181 16.04 -8.51 1.09
N ALA A 182 16.04 -7.72 0.01
CA ALA A 182 15.26 -6.50 -0.09
C ALA A 182 13.74 -6.78 -0.10
N GLN A 183 12.97 -5.95 0.60
CA GLN A 183 11.50 -6.07 0.67
C GLN A 183 10.81 -5.72 -0.65
N SER A 184 11.40 -4.76 -1.36
CA SER A 184 11.02 -4.46 -2.73
C SER A 184 12.23 -4.00 -3.55
N VAL A 185 12.15 -4.21 -4.86
CA VAL A 185 13.15 -3.71 -5.82
C VAL A 185 12.41 -3.25 -7.06
N LEU A 186 12.63 -2.01 -7.50
CA LEU A 186 12.13 -1.55 -8.79
C LEU A 186 12.92 -2.22 -9.91
N THR A 187 12.23 -2.84 -10.86
CA THR A 187 12.81 -3.54 -12.01
C THR A 187 12.24 -2.98 -13.31
N ASP A 188 12.82 -3.37 -14.44
CA ASP A 188 12.31 -3.00 -15.78
C ASP A 188 10.92 -3.60 -16.08
N ARG A 189 10.43 -4.53 -15.26
CA ARG A 189 9.14 -5.22 -15.42
C ARG A 189 8.10 -4.86 -14.37
N GLY A 190 8.45 -4.08 -13.35
CA GLY A 190 7.54 -3.76 -12.26
C GLY A 190 8.26 -3.62 -10.92
N LEU A 191 7.50 -3.50 -9.85
CA LEU A 191 8.03 -3.59 -8.50
C LEU A 191 8.10 -5.06 -8.08
N LEU A 192 9.30 -5.57 -7.84
CA LEU A 192 9.49 -6.84 -7.15
C LEU A 192 9.11 -6.65 -5.69
N VAL A 193 8.24 -7.51 -5.14
CA VAL A 193 7.82 -7.49 -3.73
C VAL A 193 7.76 -8.91 -3.18
N ARG A 194 7.87 -9.03 -1.85
CA ARG A 194 7.72 -10.29 -1.12
C ARG A 194 6.48 -10.26 -0.24
N TYR A 195 5.47 -11.04 -0.61
CA TYR A 195 4.22 -11.13 0.13
C TYR A 195 3.59 -12.52 -0.02
N PRO A 196 2.90 -13.01 1.04
CA PRO A 196 2.05 -14.19 0.94
C PRO A 196 0.91 -13.96 -0.05
N GLY A 197 0.29 -15.04 -0.48
CA GLY A 197 -0.86 -14.92 -1.37
C GLY A 197 -1.44 -16.25 -1.80
N TYR A 198 -2.33 -16.16 -2.79
CA TYR A 198 -3.01 -17.29 -3.38
C TYR A 198 -2.86 -17.26 -4.90
N ARG A 199 -2.71 -18.43 -5.51
CA ARG A 199 -2.79 -18.62 -6.96
C ARG A 199 -4.16 -19.20 -7.28
N LEU A 200 -4.91 -18.54 -8.16
CA LEU A 200 -6.23 -18.98 -8.60
C LEU A 200 -6.13 -19.58 -10.00
N ARG A 201 -6.62 -20.80 -10.16
CA ARG A 201 -6.52 -21.56 -11.41
C ARG A 201 -7.89 -21.70 -12.06
N GLY A 202 -7.93 -21.62 -13.39
CA GLY A 202 -9.14 -21.95 -14.16
C GLY A 202 -10.26 -20.91 -14.11
N ALA A 203 -9.94 -19.66 -13.76
CA ALA A 203 -10.92 -18.57 -13.87
C ALA A 203 -11.34 -18.40 -15.34
N ARG A 204 -12.66 -18.43 -15.60
CA ARG A 204 -13.25 -18.27 -16.94
C ARG A 204 -13.53 -16.80 -17.29
N SER A 205 -13.51 -15.91 -16.30
CA SER A 205 -13.71 -14.47 -16.42
C SER A 205 -13.04 -13.76 -15.24
N ILE A 206 -12.59 -12.52 -15.41
CA ILE A 206 -12.15 -11.69 -14.29
C ILE A 206 -13.40 -11.17 -13.58
N ARG A 207 -13.76 -11.80 -12.45
CA ARG A 207 -14.77 -11.28 -11.52
C ARG A 207 -14.06 -10.77 -10.29
N PHE A 208 -14.55 -9.67 -9.73
CA PHE A 208 -14.00 -9.10 -8.49
C PHE A 208 -14.70 -9.63 -7.24
N ASP A 209 -15.78 -10.39 -7.43
CA ASP A 209 -16.63 -10.97 -6.40
C ASP A 209 -16.73 -12.48 -6.62
N PHE A 210 -16.02 -13.25 -5.80
CA PHE A 210 -15.98 -14.72 -5.89
C PHE A 210 -15.53 -15.33 -4.57
N ASP A 211 -15.79 -16.63 -4.43
CA ASP A 211 -15.31 -17.42 -3.31
C ASP A 211 -14.32 -18.49 -3.82
N PHE A 212 -13.33 -18.86 -3.01
CA PHE A 212 -12.36 -19.89 -3.41
C PHE A 212 -11.94 -20.79 -2.26
N PRO A 213 -11.76 -22.10 -2.50
CA PRO A 213 -11.09 -22.97 -1.55
C PRO A 213 -9.57 -22.86 -1.72
N THR A 214 -8.80 -23.09 -0.66
CA THR A 214 -7.33 -23.08 -0.71
C THR A 214 -6.70 -24.39 -1.17
N ASP A 215 -7.47 -25.47 -1.14
CA ASP A 215 -7.01 -26.83 -1.39
C ASP A 215 -8.19 -27.78 -1.67
N LEU A 216 -7.85 -29.02 -2.01
CA LEU A 216 -8.81 -30.07 -2.35
C LEU A 216 -9.63 -30.59 -1.16
N THR A 217 -9.30 -30.22 0.08
CA THR A 217 -10.11 -30.61 1.24
C THR A 217 -11.44 -29.87 1.28
N LEU A 218 -11.54 -28.73 0.57
CA LEU A 218 -12.71 -27.85 0.55
C LEU A 218 -13.16 -27.42 1.96
N ARG A 219 -12.26 -27.41 2.94
CA ARG A 219 -12.54 -27.01 4.33
C ARG A 219 -12.33 -25.53 4.57
N ARG A 220 -11.32 -24.93 3.95
CA ARG A 220 -11.01 -23.50 4.06
C ARG A 220 -11.48 -22.76 2.84
N TRP A 221 -12.38 -21.81 3.06
CA TRP A 221 -12.95 -20.97 2.02
C TRP A 221 -12.69 -19.52 2.32
N TYR A 222 -12.36 -18.79 1.25
CA TYR A 222 -12.18 -17.36 1.30
C TYR A 222 -13.20 -16.70 0.41
N GLN A 223 -13.74 -15.60 0.90
CA GLN A 223 -14.56 -14.69 0.12
C GLN A 223 -13.72 -13.50 -0.31
N VAL A 224 -13.84 -13.15 -1.58
CA VAL A 224 -13.22 -11.98 -2.18
C VAL A 224 -14.31 -11.02 -2.64
N ARG A 225 -14.17 -9.77 -2.26
CA ARG A 225 -15.05 -8.67 -2.66
C ARG A 225 -14.25 -7.50 -3.17
N ARG A 226 -14.76 -6.80 -4.16
CA ARG A 226 -14.14 -5.54 -4.61
C ARG A 226 -14.13 -4.51 -3.49
N LEU A 227 -13.00 -3.80 -3.31
CA LEU A 227 -12.89 -2.79 -2.25
C LEU A 227 -13.66 -1.50 -2.58
N PHE A 228 -13.57 -1.04 -3.84
CA PHE A 228 -14.30 0.13 -4.32
C PHE A 228 -15.19 -0.26 -5.51
N PRO A 229 -16.51 -0.11 -5.40
CA PRO A 229 -17.40 -0.29 -6.54
C PRO A 229 -17.21 0.89 -7.51
N GLY A 230 -16.29 0.75 -8.46
CA GLY A 230 -16.10 1.66 -9.59
C GLY A 230 -16.54 1.04 -10.92
N ILE A 231 -16.74 1.85 -11.95
CA ILE A 231 -17.00 1.36 -13.31
C ILE A 231 -15.69 0.78 -13.86
N VAL A 232 -15.44 -0.51 -13.66
CA VAL A 232 -14.48 -1.27 -14.45
C VAL A 232 -15.29 -2.34 -15.15
N THR A 233 -15.24 -2.31 -16.47
CA THR A 233 -15.78 -3.33 -17.36
C THR A 233 -15.13 -4.66 -17.02
N ASP A 234 -15.93 -5.68 -16.73
CA ASP A 234 -15.46 -7.06 -16.66
C ASP A 234 -14.58 -7.33 -17.88
N LEU A 235 -13.26 -7.48 -17.68
CA LEU A 235 -12.33 -7.87 -18.72
C LEU A 235 -12.67 -9.30 -19.11
N THR A 236 -13.55 -9.42 -20.10
CA THR A 236 -13.95 -10.70 -20.68
C THR A 236 -12.87 -11.09 -21.66
N LEU A 237 -11.83 -11.75 -21.18
CA LEU A 237 -10.81 -12.35 -22.05
C LEU A 237 -11.46 -13.46 -22.89
N GLU A 238 -11.06 -13.56 -24.16
CA GLU A 238 -11.62 -14.54 -25.10
C GLU A 238 -11.57 -15.97 -24.52
N LYS A 239 -12.68 -16.70 -24.71
CA LYS A 239 -13.03 -18.00 -24.09
C LYS A 239 -12.03 -19.17 -24.24
N LYS A 240 -10.84 -18.97 -24.81
CA LYS A 240 -9.91 -20.05 -25.19
C LYS A 240 -8.72 -20.27 -24.26
N GLN A 241 -8.43 -19.37 -23.31
CA GLN A 241 -7.33 -19.56 -22.36
C GLN A 241 -7.81 -19.42 -20.91
N SER A 242 -7.38 -20.34 -20.05
CA SER A 242 -7.63 -20.25 -18.61
C SER A 242 -6.89 -19.05 -18.03
N ILE A 243 -7.61 -18.17 -17.34
CA ILE A 243 -7.05 -16.99 -16.70
C ILE A 243 -6.34 -17.44 -15.43
N LYS A 244 -5.08 -17.04 -15.27
CA LYS A 244 -4.29 -17.23 -14.05
C LYS A 244 -4.39 -15.95 -13.25
N LEU A 245 -5.10 -15.99 -12.12
CA LEU A 245 -5.19 -14.86 -11.20
C LEU A 245 -4.35 -15.13 -9.96
N GLY A 246 -3.90 -14.07 -9.32
CA GLY A 246 -3.22 -14.11 -8.02
C GLY A 246 -3.88 -13.14 -7.05
N ILE A 247 -3.82 -13.47 -5.77
CA ILE A 247 -4.18 -12.55 -4.68
C ILE A 247 -2.94 -12.36 -3.84
N ILE A 248 -2.46 -11.12 -3.72
CA ILE A 248 -1.33 -10.75 -2.86
C ILE A 248 -1.88 -10.22 -1.54
N CYS A 249 -1.46 -10.80 -0.43
CA CYS A 249 -1.93 -10.49 0.92
C CYS A 249 -0.81 -9.84 1.76
N CYS A 250 -1.17 -8.96 2.69
CA CYS A 250 -0.20 -8.34 3.59
C CYS A 250 0.38 -9.33 4.63
N ARG A 251 -0.35 -10.40 4.97
CA ARG A 251 0.05 -11.41 5.95
C ARG A 251 -0.40 -12.82 5.53
N PRO A 252 0.26 -13.89 6.03
CA PRO A 252 -0.13 -15.25 5.69
C PRO A 252 -1.50 -15.58 6.29
N ASN A 253 -2.34 -16.26 5.50
CA ASN A 253 -3.69 -16.69 5.88
C ASN A 253 -4.58 -15.53 6.36
N ALA A 254 -5.38 -14.97 5.46
CA ALA A 254 -6.39 -13.99 5.87
C ALA A 254 -7.33 -14.59 6.94
N GLY A 255 -7.73 -13.75 7.88
CA GLY A 255 -8.63 -14.10 8.98
C GLY A 255 -10.09 -13.87 8.62
N VAL A 256 -10.96 -14.00 9.63
CA VAL A 256 -12.41 -13.76 9.49
C VAL A 256 -12.73 -12.28 9.25
N LEU A 257 -11.94 -11.38 9.83
CA LEU A 257 -12.07 -9.94 9.55
C LEU A 257 -11.64 -9.63 8.11
N PRO A 258 -12.40 -8.81 7.35
CA PRO A 258 -12.00 -8.40 6.01
C PRO A 258 -10.64 -7.70 5.98
N GLU A 259 -9.75 -8.27 5.18
CA GLU A 259 -8.39 -7.78 4.98
C GLU A 259 -8.20 -7.22 3.58
N ILE A 260 -7.37 -6.20 3.46
CA ILE A 260 -6.97 -5.67 2.16
C ILE A 260 -6.01 -6.63 1.44
N ALA A 261 -6.25 -6.83 0.15
CA ALA A 261 -5.39 -7.58 -0.74
C ALA A 261 -5.34 -6.94 -2.14
N VAL A 262 -4.36 -7.34 -2.94
CA VAL A 262 -4.25 -6.95 -4.36
C VAL A 262 -4.64 -8.14 -5.22
N LEU A 263 -5.60 -7.93 -6.12
CA LEU A 263 -5.89 -8.88 -7.19
C LEU A 263 -4.96 -8.59 -8.36
N VAL A 264 -4.29 -9.62 -8.87
CA VAL A 264 -3.35 -9.53 -9.99
C VAL A 264 -3.67 -10.57 -11.07
N PHE A 265 -3.31 -10.26 -12.30
CA PHE A 265 -3.26 -11.22 -13.39
C PHE A 265 -1.84 -11.79 -13.49
N ILE A 266 -1.68 -13.11 -13.44
CA ILE A 266 -0.36 -13.76 -13.53
C ILE A 266 -0.04 -14.00 -15.00
N GLU A 267 0.95 -13.29 -15.52
CA GLU A 267 1.42 -13.36 -16.90
C GLU A 267 2.42 -14.49 -17.11
N GLY A 268 3.20 -14.82 -16.08
CA GLY A 268 4.20 -15.87 -16.16
C GLY A 268 4.90 -16.13 -14.84
N GLU A 269 5.84 -17.06 -14.86
CA GLU A 269 6.66 -17.41 -13.71
C GLU A 269 8.08 -17.70 -14.17
N SER A 270 9.07 -17.19 -13.45
CA SER A 270 10.48 -17.51 -13.69
C SER A 270 11.25 -17.50 -12.38
N ASN A 271 12.09 -18.51 -12.13
CA ASN A 271 12.92 -18.59 -10.93
C ASN A 271 12.11 -18.41 -9.63
N GLY A 272 10.90 -18.98 -9.57
CA GLY A 272 9.99 -18.87 -8.43
C GLY A 272 9.34 -17.49 -8.24
N THR A 273 9.58 -16.52 -9.13
CA THR A 273 8.94 -15.21 -9.13
C THR A 273 7.74 -15.21 -10.07
N LEU A 274 6.59 -14.78 -9.57
CA LEU A 274 5.37 -14.58 -10.37
C LEU A 274 5.40 -13.19 -11.03
N HIS A 275 5.38 -13.15 -12.36
CA HIS A 275 5.22 -11.92 -13.12
C HIS A 275 3.74 -11.62 -13.23
N SER A 276 3.34 -10.45 -12.75
CA SER A 276 1.94 -10.16 -12.53
C SER A 276 1.61 -8.72 -12.88
N ARG A 277 0.39 -8.53 -13.39
CA ARG A 277 -0.18 -7.22 -13.69
C ARG A 277 -1.20 -6.86 -12.63
N TRP A 278 -1.09 -5.67 -12.08
CA TRP A 278 -2.02 -5.14 -11.10
C TRP A 278 -3.43 -5.00 -11.70
N LEU A 279 -4.47 -5.46 -10.99
CA LEU A 279 -5.87 -5.36 -11.46
C LEU A 279 -6.72 -4.46 -10.58
N ASP A 280 -6.89 -4.81 -9.30
CA ASP A 280 -7.69 -4.00 -8.35
C ASP A 280 -7.33 -4.31 -6.90
N LEU A 281 -7.80 -3.46 -5.99
CA LEU A 281 -7.84 -3.72 -4.56
C LEU A 281 -9.11 -4.48 -4.21
N VAL A 282 -8.93 -5.54 -3.44
CA VAL A 282 -10.02 -6.38 -2.97
C VAL A 282 -9.97 -6.51 -1.45
N ARG A 283 -11.11 -6.89 -0.87
CA ARG A 283 -11.20 -7.43 0.48
C ARG A 283 -11.22 -8.93 0.41
N ILE A 284 -10.46 -9.58 1.28
CA ILE A 284 -10.45 -11.02 1.47
C ILE A 284 -10.74 -11.34 2.93
N ASN A 285 -11.60 -12.33 3.16
CA ASN A 285 -11.83 -12.89 4.49
C ASN A 285 -12.08 -14.39 4.43
N LEU A 286 -11.70 -15.09 5.49
CA LEU A 286 -12.05 -16.48 5.75
C LEU A 286 -13.55 -16.57 6.03
N LEU A 287 -14.22 -17.55 5.42
CA LEU A 287 -15.57 -17.94 5.80
C LEU A 287 -15.49 -18.85 7.03
N ASP A 288 -16.16 -18.46 8.11
CA ASP A 288 -16.18 -19.20 9.38
C ASP A 288 -17.56 -19.78 9.73
N GLN A 289 -18.62 -19.33 9.05
CA GLN A 289 -19.97 -19.86 9.21
C GLN A 289 -20.19 -21.09 8.32
N ASP A 290 -20.62 -22.20 8.92
CA ASP A 290 -20.87 -23.46 8.21
C ASP A 290 -21.85 -23.28 7.04
N ASP A 291 -22.90 -22.47 7.22
CA ASP A 291 -23.89 -22.20 6.17
C ASP A 291 -23.27 -21.52 4.94
N ASP A 292 -22.34 -20.58 5.13
CA ASP A 292 -21.69 -19.87 4.04
C ASP A 292 -20.67 -20.77 3.33
N ILE A 293 -19.96 -21.61 4.08
CA ILE A 293 -19.08 -22.65 3.54
C ILE A 293 -19.89 -23.63 2.69
N LEU A 294 -21.02 -24.14 3.19
CA LEU A 294 -21.89 -25.06 2.45
C LEU A 294 -22.45 -24.41 1.17
N ARG A 295 -22.82 -23.13 1.20
CA ARG A 295 -23.26 -22.39 0.00
C ARG A 295 -22.13 -22.24 -1.02
N ALA A 296 -20.91 -21.97 -0.58
CA ALA A 296 -19.74 -21.86 -1.45
C ALA A 296 -19.39 -23.21 -2.08
N GLN A 297 -19.39 -24.29 -1.29
CA GLN A 297 -19.18 -25.67 -1.76
C GLN A 297 -20.22 -26.07 -2.80
N LYS A 298 -21.52 -25.83 -2.55
CA LYS A 298 -22.59 -26.12 -3.52
C LYS A 298 -22.38 -25.37 -4.84
N ARG A 299 -21.99 -24.09 -4.79
CA ARG A 299 -21.70 -23.28 -6.00
C ARG A 299 -20.48 -23.83 -6.75
N PHE A 300 -19.43 -24.23 -6.04
CA PHE A 300 -18.23 -24.80 -6.65
C PHE A 300 -18.49 -26.15 -7.33
N MET A 301 -19.24 -27.03 -6.67
CA MET A 301 -19.63 -28.33 -7.25
C MET A 301 -20.53 -28.17 -8.48
N ALA A 302 -21.28 -27.08 -8.56
CA ALA A 302 -22.09 -26.72 -9.73
C ALA A 302 -21.29 -25.99 -10.85
N GLU A 303 -19.95 -25.96 -10.77
CA GLU A 303 -19.07 -25.21 -11.67
C GLU A 303 -19.47 -23.73 -11.84
N ASN A 304 -19.99 -23.11 -10.78
CA ASN A 304 -20.40 -21.72 -10.83
C ASN A 304 -19.18 -20.82 -11.07
N ALA A 305 -19.30 -19.88 -12.02
CA ALA A 305 -18.25 -18.93 -12.36
C ALA A 305 -17.84 -17.99 -11.21
N GLN A 306 -18.59 -17.94 -10.11
CA GLN A 306 -18.24 -17.23 -8.87
C GLN A 306 -17.39 -18.07 -7.90
N CYS A 307 -17.00 -19.30 -8.29
CA CYS A 307 -16.09 -20.12 -7.50
C CYS A 307 -14.88 -20.51 -8.33
N VAL A 308 -13.68 -20.25 -7.81
CA VAL A 308 -12.42 -20.50 -8.52
C VAL A 308 -11.52 -21.35 -7.64
N PRO A 309 -10.93 -22.46 -8.12
CA PRO A 309 -9.94 -23.22 -7.37
C PRO A 309 -8.73 -22.34 -7.00
N GLY A 310 -8.38 -22.30 -5.71
CA GLY A 310 -7.19 -21.62 -5.21
C GLY A 310 -6.13 -22.57 -4.70
N GLU A 311 -4.91 -22.05 -4.59
CA GLU A 311 -3.73 -22.69 -4.02
C GLU A 311 -3.00 -21.66 -3.15
N THR A 312 -2.73 -22.00 -1.90
CA THR A 312 -1.94 -21.15 -1.00
C THR A 312 -0.48 -21.16 -1.42
N LEU A 313 0.12 -19.97 -1.56
CA LEU A 313 1.53 -19.80 -1.92
C LEU A 313 2.41 -19.67 -0.66
N SER A 314 3.73 -19.76 -0.85
CA SER A 314 4.69 -19.53 0.22
C SER A 314 4.47 -18.18 0.91
N PRO A 315 4.63 -18.07 2.24
CA PRO A 315 4.64 -16.79 2.94
C PRO A 315 5.62 -15.76 2.36
N GLU A 316 6.70 -16.24 1.73
CA GLU A 316 7.76 -15.44 1.13
C GLU A 316 7.70 -15.38 -0.40
N GLN A 317 6.52 -15.62 -0.98
CA GLN A 317 6.35 -15.60 -2.43
C GLN A 317 6.82 -14.26 -3.04
N LEU A 318 7.61 -14.35 -4.11
CA LEU A 318 8.07 -13.21 -4.89
C LEU A 318 7.08 -12.88 -6.01
N TRP A 319 6.78 -11.60 -6.15
CA TRP A 319 5.90 -11.05 -7.17
C TRP A 319 6.60 -9.90 -7.86
N THR A 320 6.66 -9.90 -9.17
CA THR A 320 6.91 -8.67 -9.93
C THR A 320 5.54 -8.13 -10.32
N VAL A 321 5.20 -6.94 -9.81
CA VAL A 321 3.90 -6.32 -10.04
C VAL A 321 4.09 -5.13 -10.97
N ASP A 322 3.54 -5.22 -12.18
CA ASP A 322 3.32 -4.07 -13.06
C ASP A 322 1.93 -3.53 -12.87
#